data_AF-R7Y8R6-F1
#
_entry.id   AF-R7Y8R6-F1
#
_cell.length_a   1.000
_cell.length_b   1.000
_cell.length_c   1.000
_cell.angle_alpha   90.00
_cell.angle_beta   90.00
_cell.angle_gamma   90.00
#
_symmetry.space_group_name_H-M   'P 1'
#
loop_
_entity.id
_entity.type
_entity.pdbx_description
1 polymer ?
#
loop_
_entity_poly.entity_id
_entity_poly.type
_entity_poly.pdbx_seq_one_letter_code
_entity_poly.pdbx_strand_id
1 'polypeptide(L)'
;MAPYAMVEHVGRKSGRHYSIPVLAWVDGDRLTIILTYGRHTDWVRNVQAAGSFGLIRKNRHYRVTGPRVVPSDSPDIARGARIPARLFESALLGTLHRA
;
A
#
# COMPACT_ATOMS: atom_id res chain seq x y z
N MET A 1 -5.17 -16.10 -7.77
CA MET A 1 -5.79 -14.80 -8.10
C MET A 1 -4.94 -13.70 -7.47
N ALA A 2 -4.26 -12.87 -8.27
CA ALA A 2 -3.36 -11.83 -7.76
C ALA A 2 -4.13 -10.88 -6.85
N PRO A 3 -3.52 -10.34 -5.78
CA PRO A 3 -4.27 -9.62 -4.79
C PRO A 3 -4.46 -8.17 -5.24
N TYR A 4 -5.43 -7.94 -6.11
CA TYR A 4 -5.82 -6.60 -6.55
C TYR A 4 -6.54 -5.85 -5.43
N ALA A 5 -6.13 -4.61 -5.20
CA ALA A 5 -6.82 -3.64 -4.36
C ALA A 5 -6.75 -2.25 -5.01
N MET A 6 -7.68 -1.36 -4.65
CA MET A 6 -7.62 0.05 -5.02
C MET A 6 -7.13 0.85 -3.83
N VAL A 7 -6.09 1.66 -4.02
CA VAL A 7 -5.65 2.69 -3.06
C VAL A 7 -6.38 3.98 -3.37
N GLU A 8 -7.09 4.51 -2.39
CA GLU A 8 -7.74 5.81 -2.43
C GLU A 8 -6.93 6.82 -1.60
N HIS A 9 -6.51 7.92 -2.22
CA HIS A 9 -5.68 8.93 -1.56
C HIS A 9 -6.00 10.35 -2.02
N VAL A 10 -5.55 11.33 -1.25
CA VAL A 10 -5.67 12.76 -1.57
C VAL A 10 -4.31 13.30 -2.01
N GLY A 11 -4.26 14.07 -3.09
CA GLY A 11 -3.04 14.73 -3.55
C GLY A 11 -2.58 15.78 -2.54
N ARG A 12 -1.39 15.62 -1.95
CA ARG A 12 -0.86 16.53 -0.92
C ARG A 12 -0.68 17.99 -1.37
N LYS A 13 -0.62 18.23 -2.69
CA LYS A 13 -0.52 19.57 -3.28
C LYS A 13 -1.85 20.06 -3.87
N SER A 14 -2.61 19.15 -4.48
CA SER A 14 -3.82 19.51 -5.23
C SER A 14 -5.12 19.38 -4.41
N GLY A 15 -5.10 18.68 -3.29
CA GLY A 15 -6.30 18.33 -2.52
C GLY A 15 -7.27 17.39 -3.25
N ARG A 16 -6.92 16.92 -4.46
CA ARG A 16 -7.81 16.09 -5.29
C ARG A 16 -7.79 14.63 -4.82
N HIS A 17 -8.94 13.97 -4.89
CA HIS A 17 -9.06 12.53 -4.68
C HIS A 17 -8.59 11.74 -5.90
N TYR A 18 -7.82 10.69 -5.65
CA TYR A 18 -7.30 9.76 -6.65
C TYR A 18 -7.54 8.32 -6.19
N SER A 19 -7.69 7.41 -7.15
CA SER A 19 -7.81 5.98 -6.92
C SER A 19 -6.95 5.23 -7.91
N ILE A 20 -6.10 4.31 -7.44
CA ILE A 20 -5.18 3.54 -8.29
C ILE A 20 -5.23 2.04 -7.95
N PRO A 21 -5.13 1.15 -8.95
CA PRO A 21 -4.99 -0.28 -8.70
C PRO A 21 -3.57 -0.63 -8.24
N VAL A 22 -3.45 -1.51 -7.26
CA VAL A 22 -2.17 -2.02 -6.74
C VAL A 22 -2.23 -3.52 -6.46
N LEU A 23 -1.05 -4.14 -6.33
CA LEU A 23 -0.91 -5.48 -5.77
C LEU A 23 -0.67 -5.38 -4.25
N ALA A 24 -1.60 -5.90 -3.47
CA ALA A 24 -1.65 -5.71 -2.01
C ALA A 24 -1.88 -7.02 -1.25
N TRP A 25 -0.90 -7.44 -0.45
CA TRP A 25 -1.00 -8.60 0.42
C TRP A 25 -1.44 -8.18 1.82
N VAL A 26 -2.28 -9.01 2.45
CA VAL A 26 -2.80 -8.79 3.80
C VAL A 26 -2.51 -10.05 4.62
N ASP A 27 -1.85 -9.87 5.77
CA ASP A 27 -1.57 -10.90 6.78
C ASP A 27 -2.02 -10.36 8.15
N GLY A 28 -3.19 -10.81 8.62
CA GLY A 28 -3.88 -10.19 9.76
C GLY A 28 -4.28 -8.74 9.44
N ASP A 29 -3.83 -7.81 10.28
CA ASP A 29 -3.98 -6.36 10.11
C ASP A 29 -2.82 -5.73 9.33
N ARG A 30 -1.83 -6.52 8.89
CA ARG A 30 -0.66 -5.99 8.18
C ARG A 30 -0.93 -5.96 6.69
N LEU A 31 -0.74 -4.79 6.10
CA LEU A 31 -0.76 -4.58 4.65
C LEU A 31 0.66 -4.52 4.11
N THR A 32 0.89 -5.15 2.95
CA THR A 32 2.08 -4.96 2.13
C THR A 32 1.68 -4.65 0.69
N ILE A 33 2.10 -3.50 0.16
CA ILE A 33 1.96 -3.13 -1.25
C ILE A 33 3.34 -3.08 -1.87
N ILE A 34 3.58 -3.86 -2.91
CA ILE A 34 4.86 -3.81 -3.64
C ILE A 34 4.89 -2.55 -4.52
N LEU A 35 5.99 -1.80 -4.47
CA LEU A 35 6.12 -0.53 -5.19
C LEU A 35 6.76 -0.73 -6.56
N THR A 36 5.97 -1.26 -7.50
CA THR A 36 6.43 -1.61 -8.86
C THR A 36 6.94 -0.42 -9.68
N TYR A 37 6.45 0.78 -9.38
CA TYR A 37 6.88 2.04 -10.02
C TYR A 37 7.78 2.89 -9.12
N GLY A 38 8.27 2.29 -8.02
CA GLY A 38 9.18 2.94 -7.08
C GLY A 38 8.50 3.76 -5.98
N ARG A 39 9.25 3.92 -4.88
CA ARG A 39 8.86 4.66 -3.67
C ARG A 39 8.64 6.17 -3.85
N HIS A 40 9.04 6.73 -4.99
CA HIS A 40 8.95 8.17 -5.24
C HIS A 40 7.74 8.58 -6.09
N THR A 41 6.85 7.64 -6.40
CA THR A 41 5.58 7.95 -7.06
C THR A 41 4.71 8.88 -6.21
N ASP A 42 3.92 9.72 -6.87
CA ASP A 42 3.15 10.73 -6.15
C ASP A 42 2.13 10.13 -5.19
N TRP A 43 1.48 9.01 -5.55
CA TRP A 43 0.54 8.35 -4.64
C TRP A 43 1.23 7.89 -3.34
N VAL A 44 2.46 7.35 -3.41
CA VAL A 44 3.23 6.96 -2.22
C VAL A 44 3.54 8.18 -1.34
N ARG A 45 4.05 9.25 -1.95
CA ARG A 45 4.32 10.51 -1.23
C ARG A 45 3.06 11.09 -0.60
N ASN A 46 1.93 10.99 -1.29
CA ASN A 46 0.64 11.47 -0.81
C ASN A 46 0.17 10.68 0.41
N VAL A 47 0.18 9.35 0.37
CA VAL A 47 -0.28 8.54 1.51
C VAL A 47 0.68 8.66 2.70
N GLN A 48 1.99 8.79 2.46
CA GLN A 48 2.97 9.06 3.50
C GLN A 48 2.74 10.42 4.18
N ALA A 49 2.54 11.49 3.39
CA ALA A 49 2.17 12.80 3.94
C ALA A 49 0.81 12.76 4.68
N ALA A 50 -0.12 11.97 4.14
CA ALA A 50 -1.37 11.52 4.74
C ALA A 50 -1.26 10.99 6.18
N GLY A 51 -0.15 10.30 6.46
CA GLY A 51 -0.09 9.29 7.53
C GLY A 51 -1.10 8.14 7.32
N SER A 52 -1.76 8.10 6.17
CA SER A 52 -2.93 7.29 5.96
C SER A 52 -3.56 7.32 4.56
N PHE A 53 -4.36 6.30 4.25
CA PHE A 53 -5.17 6.22 3.03
C PHE A 53 -6.35 5.23 3.14
N GLY A 54 -7.21 5.20 2.12
CA GLY A 54 -8.30 4.23 1.97
C GLY A 54 -7.89 3.06 1.08
N LEU A 55 -8.36 1.85 1.39
CA LEU A 55 -8.10 0.66 0.58
C LEU A 55 -9.40 -0.05 0.28
N ILE A 56 -9.69 -0.29 -1.00
CA ILE A 56 -10.80 -1.15 -1.42
C ILE A 56 -10.23 -2.49 -1.84
N ARG A 57 -10.68 -3.57 -1.20
CA ARG A 57 -10.27 -4.94 -1.54
C ARG A 57 -11.44 -5.89 -1.41
N LYS A 58 -11.72 -6.68 -2.46
CA LYS A 58 -12.86 -7.61 -2.52
C LYS A 58 -14.18 -6.91 -2.15
N ASN A 59 -14.43 -5.76 -2.76
CA ASN A 59 -15.62 -4.92 -2.52
C ASN A 59 -15.83 -4.49 -1.05
N ARG A 60 -14.76 -4.42 -0.26
CA ARG A 60 -14.77 -3.94 1.12
C ARG A 60 -13.82 -2.76 1.27
N HIS A 61 -14.28 -1.74 2.00
CA HIS A 61 -13.49 -0.57 2.34
C HIS A 61 -12.72 -0.82 3.63
N TYR A 62 -11.48 -0.36 3.63
CA TYR A 62 -10.60 -0.40 4.78
C TYR A 62 -9.89 0.94 4.89
N ARG A 63 -9.47 1.23 6.11
CA ARG A 63 -8.65 2.38 6.42
C ARG A 63 -7.25 1.92 6.75
N VAL A 64 -6.23 2.47 6.08
CA VAL A 64 -4.82 2.09 6.33
C VAL A 64 -4.07 3.20 7.03
N THR A 65 -3.45 2.91 8.17
CA THR A 65 -2.66 3.87 8.96
C THR A 65 -1.19 3.49 9.02
N GLY A 66 -0.34 4.48 9.36
CA GLY A 66 1.10 4.27 9.52
C GLY A 66 1.81 3.79 8.23
N PRO A 67 1.54 4.38 7.05
CA PRO A 67 2.19 3.99 5.81
C PRO A 67 3.69 4.25 5.87
N ARG A 68 4.49 3.19 5.74
CA ARG A 68 5.96 3.28 5.74
C ARG A 68 6.56 2.50 4.58
N VAL A 69 7.50 3.12 3.88
CA VAL A 69 8.26 2.44 2.82
C VAL A 69 9.41 1.67 3.47
N VAL A 70 9.55 0.41 3.10
CA VAL A 70 10.62 -0.48 3.55
C VAL A 70 11.34 -1.10 2.35
N PRO A 71 12.59 -1.55 2.52
CA PRO A 71 13.25 -2.45 1.58
C PRO A 71 12.40 -3.71 1.32
N SER A 72 12.44 -4.22 0.09
CA SER A 72 11.66 -5.39 -0.34
C SER A 72 12.09 -6.72 0.28
N ASP A 73 13.22 -6.76 0.97
CA ASP A 73 13.73 -7.88 1.76
C ASP A 73 13.45 -7.74 3.26
N SER A 74 12.72 -6.70 3.67
CA SER A 74 12.36 -6.47 5.07
C SER A 74 11.63 -7.68 5.68
N PRO A 75 11.97 -8.07 6.93
CA PRO A 75 11.31 -9.19 7.61
C PRO A 75 9.81 -8.93 7.86
N ASP A 76 9.39 -7.67 7.85
CA ASP A 76 8.01 -7.22 8.07
C ASP A 76 7.08 -7.47 6.87
N ILE A 77 7.62 -7.83 5.70
CA ILE A 77 6.83 -8.12 4.51
C ILE A 77 5.94 -9.35 4.74
N ALA A 78 4.66 -9.19 4.42
CA ALA A 78 3.66 -10.26 4.50
C ALA A 78 4.17 -11.51 3.78
N ARG A 79 3.99 -12.70 4.37
CA ARG A 79 4.56 -13.96 3.84
C ARG A 79 4.27 -14.18 2.36
N GLY A 80 3.04 -13.93 1.93
CA GLY A 80 2.62 -14.09 0.53
C GLY A 80 3.26 -13.10 -0.44
N ALA A 81 3.82 -11.98 0.05
CA ALA A 81 4.49 -10.97 -0.75
C ALA A 81 6.00 -11.18 -0.85
N ARG A 82 6.62 -12.05 -0.03
CA ARG A 82 8.08 -12.19 0.04
C ARG A 82 8.73 -12.62 -1.29
N ILE A 83 8.15 -13.60 -1.99
CA ILE A 83 8.69 -14.06 -3.27
C ILE A 83 8.52 -12.98 -4.35
N PRO A 84 7.32 -12.41 -4.57
CA PRO A 84 7.15 -11.32 -5.54
C PRO A 84 7.98 -10.07 -5.22
N ALA A 85 8.20 -9.75 -3.95
CA ALA A 85 8.94 -8.57 -3.52
C ALA A 85 10.41 -8.59 -3.98
N ARG A 86 11.01 -9.77 -4.15
CA ARG A 86 12.40 -9.93 -4.64
C ARG A 86 12.64 -9.34 -6.03
N LEU A 87 11.59 -9.07 -6.81
CA LEU A 87 11.68 -8.47 -8.14
C LEU A 87 11.71 -6.94 -8.11
N PHE A 88 11.58 -6.33 -6.93
CA PHE A 88 11.44 -4.89 -6.76
C PHE A 88 12.30 -4.42 -5.59
N GLU A 89 12.55 -3.12 -5.49
CA GLU A 89 13.44 -2.56 -4.45
C GLU A 89 12.73 -2.28 -3.13
N SER A 90 11.42 -1.99 -3.17
CA SER A 90 10.70 -1.48 -2.00
C SER A 90 9.24 -1.90 -1.95
N ALA A 91 8.69 -1.86 -0.74
CA ALA A 91 7.29 -2.07 -0.45
C ALA A 91 6.77 -0.99 0.49
N LEU A 92 5.47 -0.70 0.42
CA LEU A 92 4.75 0.09 1.41
C LEU A 92 4.06 -0.85 2.39
N LEU A 93 4.33 -0.65 3.68
CA LEU A 93 3.62 -1.31 4.77
C LEU A 93 2.59 -0.38 5.38
N GLY A 94 1.57 -0.95 6.03
CA GLY A 94 0.62 -0.21 6.84
C GLY A 94 -0.24 -1.14 7.69
N THR A 95 -1.02 -0.57 8.61
CA THR A 95 -2.01 -1.29 9.42
C THR A 95 -3.39 -1.08 8.85
N LEU A 96 -4.10 -2.17 8.59
CA LEU A 96 -5.41 -2.24 7.97
C LEU A 96 -6.49 -2.29 9.05
N HIS A 97 -7.38 -1.30 9.05
CA HIS A 97 -8.55 -1.23 9.90
C HIS A 97 -9.80 -1.42 9.06
N ARG A 98 -10.77 -2.16 9.58
CA ARG A 98 -12.08 -2.24 8.93
C ARG A 98 -12.75 -0.88 9.08
N ALA A 99 -13.19 -0.31 7.96
CA ALA A 99 -14.03 0.89 7.96
C ALA A 99 -15.46 0.53 8.39
#